data_AF-A0A0H2RCY0-F1
#
_entry.id   AF-A0A0H2RCY0-F1
#
_cell.length_a   1.000
_cell.length_b   1.000
_cell.length_c   1.000
_cell.angle_alpha   90.00
_cell.angle_beta   90.00
_cell.angle_gamma   90.00
#
_symmetry.space_group_name_H-M   'P 1'
#
loop_
_entity.id
_entity.type
_entity.pdbx_description
1 polymer ?
#
loop_
_entity_poly.entity_id
_entity_poly.type
_entity_poly.pdbx_seq_one_letter_code
_entity_poly.pdbx_strand_id
1 'polypeptide(L)' 'LIQLDPAVERWNRMREDTYKNFKWNNRTARAAIIGMAIVPGVVYYIATKTDRRYSWAGTRKGEHLDQKM' A
#
# COMPACT_ATOMS: atom_id res chain seq x y z
N LEU A 1 14.30 -10.04 39.14
CA LEU A 1 12.84 -10.04 38.94
C LEU A 1 12.54 -8.99 37.88
N ILE A 2 11.82 -9.34 36.80
CA ILE A 2 11.45 -8.38 35.75
C ILE A 2 10.33 -7.51 36.31
N GLN A 3 10.58 -6.21 36.44
CA GLN A 3 9.54 -5.24 36.78
C GLN A 3 8.78 -4.89 35.52
N LEU A 4 7.55 -5.39 35.38
CA LEU A 4 6.65 -4.93 34.34
C LEU A 4 6.10 -3.56 34.71
N ASP A 5 6.41 -2.57 33.88
CA ASP A 5 5.77 -1.27 33.97
C ASP A 5 4.30 -1.40 33.55
N PRO A 6 3.34 -1.09 34.43
CA PRO A 6 1.93 -1.17 34.10
C PRO A 6 1.52 -0.22 32.96
N ALA A 7 2.28 0.86 32.69
CA ALA A 7 2.02 1.74 31.57
C ALA A 7 2.30 1.05 30.22
N VAL A 8 3.40 0.32 30.12
CA VAL A 8 3.77 -0.44 28.91
C VAL A 8 2.76 -1.55 28.64
N GLU A 9 2.34 -2.26 29.70
CA GLU A 9 1.33 -3.33 29.59
C GLU A 9 -0.03 -2.80 29.10
N ARG A 10 -0.47 -1.63 29.59
CA ARG A 10 -1.70 -0.98 29.10
C ARG A 10 -1.59 -0.55 27.64
N TRP A 11 -0.44 -0.04 27.22
CA TRP A 11 -0.22 0.36 25.82
C TRP A 11 -0.23 -0.85 24.88
N ASN A 12 0.43 -1.94 25.27
CA ASN A 12 0.38 -3.20 24.53
C ASN A 12 -1.07 -3.69 24.40
N ARG A 13 -1.80 -3.74 25.51
CA ARG A 13 -3.21 -4.15 25.52
C ARG A 13 -4.09 -3.24 24.65
N MET A 14 -3.88 -1.93 24.67
CA MET A 14 -4.61 -1.00 23.80
C MET A 14 -4.44 -1.33 22.31
N ARG A 15 -3.21 -1.62 21.88
CA ARG A 15 -2.91 -1.97 20.49
C ARG A 15 -3.50 -3.32 20.09
N GLU A 16 -3.35 -4.32 20.96
CA GLU A 16 -3.87 -5.67 20.72
C GLU A 16 -5.40 -5.69 20.71
N ASP A 17 -6.05 -4.96 21.61
CA ASP A 17 -7.51 -4.91 21.72
C ASP A 17 -8.17 -3.88 20.80
N THR A 18 -7.41 -3.20 19.93
CA THR A 18 -7.95 -2.17 19.04
C THR A 18 -9.07 -2.72 18.14
N TYR A 19 -8.97 -3.98 17.69
CA TYR A 19 -9.98 -4.60 16.83
C TYR A 19 -11.33 -4.80 17.54
N LYS A 20 -11.33 -5.01 18.87
CA LYS A 20 -12.55 -5.19 19.67
C LYS A 20 -13.40 -3.93 19.72
N ASN A 21 -12.74 -2.77 19.73
CA ASN A 21 -13.37 -1.46 19.84
C ASN A 21 -13.52 -0.74 18.48
N PHE A 22 -13.10 -1.39 17.40
CA PHE A 22 -13.14 -0.80 16.06
C PHE A 22 -14.58 -0.57 15.58
N LYS A 23 -14.79 0.57 14.92
CA LYS A 23 -16.08 0.91 14.29
C LYS A 23 -15.85 1.46 12.89
N TRP A 24 -16.73 1.07 11.96
CA TRP A 24 -16.79 1.67 10.64
C TRP A 24 -17.39 3.08 10.75
N ASN A 25 -16.61 4.06 10.34
CA ASN A 25 -17.04 5.44 10.18
C ASN A 25 -16.54 5.94 8.81
N ASN A 26 -17.01 7.11 8.39
CA ASN A 26 -16.65 7.63 7.06
C ASN A 26 -15.14 7.76 6.85
N ARG A 27 -14.36 8.02 7.91
CA ARG A 27 -12.90 8.13 7.81
C ARG A 27 -12.24 6.76 7.68
N THR A 28 -12.59 5.78 8.52
CA THR A 28 -12.01 4.43 8.49
C THR A 28 -12.41 3.67 7.24
N ALA A 29 -13.66 3.81 6.79
CA ALA A 29 -14.13 3.24 5.54
C ALA A 29 -13.38 3.80 4.32
N ARG A 30 -13.19 5.12 4.25
CA ARG A 30 -12.39 5.75 3.17
C ARG A 30 -10.95 5.25 3.19
N ALA A 31 -10.31 5.21 4.36
CA ALA A 31 -8.93 4.72 4.49
C ALA A 31 -8.80 3.26 4.03
N ALA A 32 -9.75 2.40 4.41
CA ALA A 32 -9.80 1.01 4.00
C ALA A 32 -9.97 0.86 2.47
N ILE A 33 -10.93 1.58 1.88
CA ILE A 33 -11.18 1.53 0.41
C ILE A 33 -9.96 2.03 -0.36
N ILE A 34 -9.37 3.16 0.06
CA ILE A 34 -8.20 3.72 -0.60
C ILE A 34 -7.02 2.75 -0.51
N GLY A 35 -6.72 2.27 0.70
CA GLY A 35 -5.56 1.42 0.95
C GLY A 35 -5.66 0.01 0.35
N MET A 36 -6.84 -0.60 0.38
CA MET A 36 -7.01 -1.99 -0.06
C MET A 36 -7.50 -2.15 -1.50
N ALA A 37 -8.24 -1.18 -2.04
CA ALA A 37 -8.79 -1.29 -3.39
C ALA A 37 -8.16 -0.29 -4.36
N ILE A 38 -8.18 1.01 -4.04
CA ILE A 38 -7.77 2.05 -4.99
C ILE A 38 -6.26 1.97 -5.26
N VAL A 39 -5.44 1.94 -4.21
CA VAL A 39 -3.98 1.92 -4.37
C VAL A 39 -3.53 0.67 -5.14
N PRO A 40 -3.91 -0.57 -4.74
CA PRO A 40 -3.54 -1.76 -5.52
C PRO A 40 -4.13 -1.75 -6.93
N GLY A 41 -5.37 -1.29 -7.10
CA GLY A 41 -6.03 -1.22 -8.40
C GLY A 41 -5.34 -0.26 -9.38
N VAL A 42 -4.92 0.92 -8.91
CA VAL A 42 -4.18 1.89 -9.72
C VAL A 42 -2.79 1.34 -10.08
N VAL A 43 -2.09 0.75 -9.11
CA VAL A 43 -0.77 0.14 -9.36
C VAL A 43 -0.89 -0.98 -10.41
N TYR A 44 -1.88 -1.86 -10.26
CA TYR A 44 -2.14 -2.93 -11.24
C TYR A 44 -2.50 -2.37 -12.62
N TYR A 45 -3.36 -1.35 -12.69
CA TYR A 45 -3.73 -0.72 -13.95
C TYR A 45 -2.52 -0.12 -14.67
N ILE A 46 -1.68 0.63 -13.96
CA ILE A 46 -0.45 1.19 -14.54
C ILE A 46 0.46 0.06 -14.99
N ALA A 47 0.72 -0.92 -14.12
CA ALA A 47 1.60 -2.04 -14.42
C ALA A 47 1.17 -2.77 -15.70
N THR A 48 -0.12 -3.11 -15.84
CA THR A 48 -0.62 -3.79 -17.04
C THR A 48 -0.55 -2.95 -18.31
N LYS A 49 -0.59 -1.61 -18.21
CA LYS A 49 -0.46 -0.71 -19.36
C LYS A 49 0.98 -0.47 -19.78
N THR A 50 1.91 -0.52 -18.83
CA THR A 50 3.34 -0.30 -19.06
C THR A 50 4.12 -1.60 -19.21
N ASP A 51 3.52 -2.76 -18.89
CA ASP A 51 4.19 -4.04 -18.97
C ASP A 51 4.72 -4.27 -20.39
N ARG A 52 6.03 -4.49 -20.47
CA ARG A 52 6.81 -4.67 -21.72
C ARG A 52 6.62 -3.56 -22.76
N ARG A 53 6.04 -2.41 -22.39
CA ARG A 53 5.84 -1.30 -23.31
C ARG A 53 7.18 -0.68 -23.71
N TYR A 54 8.13 -0.64 -22.79
CA TYR A 54 9.40 0.04 -22.99
C TYR A 54 10.56 -0.96 -23.07
N SER A 55 11.36 -0.88 -24.12
CA SER A 55 12.61 -1.61 -24.25
C SER A 55 13.77 -0.66 -24.43
N TRP A 56 14.76 -0.79 -23.56
CA TRP A 56 15.99 0.00 -23.56
C TRP A 56 17.16 -0.78 -24.16
N ALA A 57 16.93 -2.05 -24.50
CA ALA A 57 17.97 -2.92 -25.02
C ALA A 57 18.39 -2.47 -26.42
N GLY A 58 19.60 -1.94 -26.54
CA GLY A 58 20.21 -1.53 -27.81
C GLY A 58 19.74 -0.18 -28.38
N THR A 59 18.93 0.58 -27.64
CA THR A 59 18.38 1.86 -28.11
C THR A 59 19.45 2.96 -28.20
N ARG A 60 19.48 3.72 -29.30
CA ARG A 60 20.40 4.84 -29.55
C ARG A 60 19.78 6.19 -29.20
N LYS A 61 20.62 7.23 -29.11
CA LYS A 61 20.16 8.61 -28.84
C LYS A 61 19.19 9.06 -29.94
N GLY A 62 17.96 9.39 -29.55
CA GLY A 62 16.90 9.86 -30.46
C GLY A 62 15.93 8.78 -30.93
N GLU A 63 16.17 7.50 -30.61
CA GLU A 63 15.24 6.41 -30.92
C GLU A 63 14.13 6.30 -29.87
N HIS A 64 12.94 5.86 -30.32
CA HIS A 64 11.79 5.66 -29.45
C HIS A 64 11.93 4.38 -28.62
N LEU A 65 11.59 4.47 -27.33
CA LEU A 65 11.66 3.36 -26.37
C LEU A 65 10.36 2.54 -26.34
N ASP A 66 9.27 3.10 -26.85
CA ASP A 66 7.95 2.49 -26.86
C ASP A 66 7.86 1.46 -27.99
N GLN A 67 7.69 0.18 -27.63
CA GLN A 67 7.61 -0.92 -28.59
C GLN A 67 6.28 -0.96 -29.37
N LYS A 68 5.30 -0.16 -28.96
CA LYS A 68 3.93 -0.21 -29.52
C LYS A 68 3.65 0.90 -30.54
N MET A 69 4.62 1.77 -30.82
CA MET A 69 4.53 2.88 -31.79
C MET A 69 5.17 2.52 -33.12
#